data_AF-A0A535ARA1-F1
#
_entry.id   AF-A0A535ARA1-F1
#
_cell.length_a   1.000
_cell.length_b   1.000
_cell.length_c   1.000
_cell.angle_alpha   90.00
_cell.angle_beta   90.00
_cell.angle_gamma   90.00
#
_symmetry.space_group_name_H-M   'P 1'
#
loop_
_entity.id
_entity.type
_entity.pdbx_description
1 polymer ?
#
loop_
_entity_poly.entity_id
_entity_poly.type
_entity_poly.pdbx_seq_one_letter_code
_entity_poly.pdbx_strand_id
1 'polypeptide(L)'
;DLYAFRFLTDAQISPDGTRIAYAMREIDREKNTYRSAIWVVPFDGGAPGQRLTYGTGQDAQPRWSPDGRMVAFASDRNAQEDEKTKKKPKNLFVLSLDGGEARQLTTFSDDCGDPVWSPDGTRIAFVVKDPKP
;
A
#
# COMPACT_ATOMS: atom_id res chain seq x y z
N ASP A 1 25.70 -6.15 6.67
CA ASP A 1 24.89 -6.89 5.70
C ASP A 1 23.75 -5.97 5.25
N LEU A 2 23.77 -5.53 3.98
CA LEU A 2 22.78 -4.59 3.45
C LEU A 2 21.37 -5.21 3.29
N TYR A 3 21.27 -6.55 3.31
CA TYR A 3 20.02 -7.28 3.08
C TYR A 3 19.18 -7.47 4.35
N ALA A 4 19.72 -7.17 5.53
CA ALA A 4 18.98 -7.17 6.79
C ALA A 4 18.17 -5.87 7.03
N PHE A 5 18.33 -4.86 6.17
CA PHE A 5 17.64 -3.59 6.32
C PHE A 5 16.18 -3.70 5.88
N ARG A 6 15.29 -3.40 6.83
CA ARG A 6 13.88 -3.14 6.56
C ARG A 6 13.68 -1.64 6.51
N PHE A 7 13.05 -1.17 5.43
CA PHE A 7 12.75 0.25 5.26
C PHE A 7 11.27 0.50 5.56
N LEU A 8 11.01 1.30 6.58
CA LEU A 8 9.67 1.80 6.87
C LEU A 8 9.46 3.09 6.08
N THR A 9 8.33 3.16 5.38
CA THR A 9 8.00 4.31 4.53
C THR A 9 6.54 4.70 4.74
N ASP A 10 6.27 6.00 4.59
CA ASP A 10 4.91 6.58 4.59
C ASP A 10 4.02 6.14 5.76
N ALA A 11 4.47 6.47 6.98
CA ALA A 11 3.71 6.19 8.20
C ALA A 11 2.50 7.13 8.34
N GLN A 12 1.35 6.58 8.72
CA GLN A 12 0.07 7.29 8.85
C GLN A 12 -0.62 6.90 10.16
N ILE A 13 -0.93 7.90 10.99
CA ILE A 13 -1.71 7.72 12.22
C ILE A 13 -3.19 7.48 11.85
N SER A 14 -3.86 6.57 12.55
CA SER A 14 -5.28 6.30 12.36
C SER A 14 -6.15 7.48 12.83
N PRO A 15 -7.40 7.62 12.33
CA PRO A 15 -8.25 8.78 12.67
C PRO A 15 -8.53 8.92 14.17
N ASP A 16 -8.59 7.80 14.90
CA ASP A 16 -8.78 7.74 16.35
C ASP A 16 -7.46 7.90 17.15
N GLY A 17 -6.32 8.02 16.47
CA GLY A 17 -4.99 8.18 17.07
C GLY A 17 -4.41 6.92 17.71
N THR A 18 -5.07 5.76 17.60
CA THR A 18 -4.68 4.55 18.34
C THR A 18 -3.66 3.68 17.62
N ARG A 19 -3.48 3.85 16.31
CA ARG A 19 -2.68 2.97 15.46
C ARG A 19 -1.86 3.75 14.44
N ILE A 20 -0.78 3.13 13.96
CA ILE A 20 0.04 3.66 12.85
C ILE A 20 0.08 2.60 11.75
N ALA A 21 -0.36 2.96 10.55
CA ALA A 21 -0.14 2.17 9.33
C ALA A 21 1.14 2.63 8.63
N TYR A 22 1.93 1.71 8.09
CA TYR A 22 3.12 2.04 7.32
C TYR A 22 3.43 0.95 6.29
N ALA A 23 4.19 1.30 5.25
CA ALA A 23 4.70 0.34 4.29
C ALA A 23 6.09 -0.15 4.75
N MET A 24 6.25 -1.47 4.88
CA MET A 24 7.52 -2.12 5.19
C MET A 24 8.09 -2.73 3.90
N ARG A 25 9.25 -2.25 3.46
CA ARG A 25 9.95 -2.73 2.27
C ARG A 25 11.09 -3.68 2.67
N GLU A 26 11.13 -4.82 2.01
CA GLU A 26 12.14 -5.86 2.15
C GLU A 26 12.77 -6.15 0.78
N ILE A 27 14.05 -6.53 0.77
CA ILE A 27 14.75 -6.93 -0.45
C ILE A 27 14.52 -8.43 -0.65
N ASP A 28 13.93 -8.78 -1.80
CA ASP A 28 13.84 -10.16 -2.27
C ASP A 28 15.10 -10.50 -3.06
N ARG A 29 16.01 -11.22 -2.40
CA ARG A 29 17.32 -11.58 -2.93
C ARG A 29 17.25 -12.51 -4.14
N GLU A 30 16.31 -13.45 -4.15
CA GLU A 30 16.21 -14.44 -5.23
C GLU A 30 15.71 -13.80 -6.52
N LYS A 31 14.79 -12.84 -6.40
CA LYS A 31 14.19 -12.15 -7.54
C LYS A 31 14.86 -10.82 -7.88
N ASN A 32 15.91 -10.44 -7.15
CA ASN A 32 16.59 -9.15 -7.24
C ASN A 32 15.60 -7.97 -7.34
N THR A 33 14.56 -8.02 -6.51
CA THR A 33 13.47 -7.04 -6.50
C THR A 33 13.13 -6.64 -5.08
N TYR A 34 12.20 -5.71 -4.93
CA TYR A 34 11.69 -5.33 -3.63
C TYR A 34 10.27 -5.84 -3.47
N ARG A 35 9.94 -6.27 -2.26
CA ARG A 35 8.57 -6.51 -1.84
C ARG A 35 8.24 -5.53 -0.74
N SER A 36 6.99 -5.09 -0.70
CA SER A 36 6.53 -4.31 0.43
C SER A 36 5.12 -4.70 0.82
N ALA A 37 4.88 -4.65 2.13
CA ALA A 37 3.59 -4.94 2.73
C ALA A 37 3.16 -3.78 3.61
N ILE A 38 1.85 -3.62 3.77
CA ILE A 38 1.29 -2.69 4.74
C ILE A 38 1.26 -3.39 6.09
N TRP A 39 1.74 -2.69 7.11
CA TRP A 39 1.74 -3.11 8.50
C TRP A 39 1.00 -2.08 9.35
N VAL A 40 0.47 -2.53 10.48
CA VAL A 40 -0.12 -1.68 11.51
C VAL A 40 0.48 -2.00 12.86
N VAL A 41 0.79 -0.97 13.64
CA VAL A 41 1.23 -1.07 15.03
C VAL A 41 0.32 -0.22 15.94
N PRO A 42 0.17 -0.56 17.23
CA PRO A 42 -0.36 0.37 18.22
C PRO A 42 0.49 1.64 18.28
N PHE A 43 -0.15 2.79 18.44
CA PHE A 43 0.54 4.08 18.56
C PHE A 43 1.39 4.16 19.85
N ASP A 44 0.96 3.50 20.92
CA ASP A 44 1.66 3.44 22.19
C ASP A 44 2.87 2.48 22.21
N GLY A 45 3.08 1.71 21.13
CA GLY A 45 4.13 0.70 21.04
C GLY A 45 3.95 -0.50 21.95
N GLY A 46 2.77 -0.67 22.58
CA GLY A 46 2.51 -1.70 23.58
C GLY A 46 2.38 -3.12 23.04
N ALA A 47 2.29 -3.30 21.72
CA ALA A 47 2.18 -4.61 21.08
C ALA A 47 2.99 -4.66 19.76
N PRO A 48 3.41 -5.87 19.31
CA PRO A 48 4.10 -6.02 18.04
C PRO A 48 3.21 -5.62 16.86
N GLY A 49 3.84 -5.22 15.76
CA GLY A 49 3.14 -4.89 14.52
C GLY A 49 2.46 -6.10 13.88
N GLN A 50 1.29 -5.86 13.30
CA GLN A 50 0.54 -6.81 12.50
C GLN A 50 0.72 -6.50 11.01
N ARG A 51 1.07 -7.52 10.22
CA ARG A 51 1.07 -7.43 8.76
C ARG A 51 -0.37 -7.49 8.26
N LEU A 52 -0.77 -6.53 7.41
CA LEU A 52 -2.10 -6.49 6.83
C LEU A 52 -2.15 -7.11 5.43
N THR A 53 -1.12 -6.93 4.62
CA THR A 53 -1.09 -7.42 3.24
C THR A 53 -0.04 -8.49 3.03
N TYR A 54 -0.41 -9.58 2.36
CA TYR A 54 0.44 -10.77 2.20
C TYR A 54 0.84 -11.08 0.75
N GLY A 55 0.50 -10.18 -0.18
CA GLY A 55 0.82 -10.32 -1.60
C GLY A 55 2.33 -10.26 -1.91
N THR A 56 2.67 -10.61 -3.15
CA THR A 56 4.05 -10.60 -3.67
C THR A 56 4.46 -9.29 -4.34
N GLY A 57 3.53 -8.33 -4.42
CA GLY A 57 3.77 -7.01 -4.99
C GLY A 57 4.46 -6.01 -4.06
N GLN A 58 4.53 -4.77 -4.51
CA GLN A 58 5.02 -3.61 -3.78
C GLN A 58 3.87 -2.75 -3.30
N ASP A 59 3.40 -3.02 -2.08
CA ASP A 59 2.35 -2.23 -1.44
C ASP A 59 2.95 -0.94 -0.84
N ALA A 60 2.30 0.19 -1.07
CA ALA A 60 2.77 1.50 -0.66
C ALA A 60 1.60 2.48 -0.42
N GLN A 61 1.91 3.64 0.16
CA GLN A 61 0.96 4.75 0.35
C GLN A 61 -0.32 4.36 1.12
N PRO A 62 -0.20 3.75 2.32
CA PRO A 62 -1.38 3.39 3.10
C PRO A 62 -2.13 4.64 3.54
N ARG A 63 -3.46 4.63 3.46
CA ARG A 63 -4.33 5.75 3.86
C ARG A 63 -5.58 5.21 4.53
N TRP A 64 -5.77 5.57 5.79
CA TRP A 64 -6.95 5.20 6.57
C TRP A 64 -8.22 5.80 5.98
N SER A 65 -9.30 5.02 5.94
CA SER A 65 -10.64 5.58 5.78
C SER A 65 -10.97 6.48 6.97
N PRO A 66 -11.87 7.48 6.81
CA PRO A 66 -12.21 8.41 7.90
C PRO A 66 -12.78 7.71 9.15
N ASP A 67 -13.45 6.56 8.98
CA ASP A 67 -13.97 5.74 10.07
C ASP A 67 -12.94 4.76 10.67
N GLY A 68 -11.72 4.72 10.14
CA GLY A 68 -10.63 3.86 10.62
C GLY A 68 -10.82 2.36 10.37
N ARG A 69 -11.82 1.96 9.58
CA ARG A 69 -12.14 0.54 9.32
C ARG A 69 -11.44 -0.04 8.09
N MET A 70 -10.97 0.80 7.19
CA MET A 70 -10.32 0.39 5.95
C MET A 70 -9.00 1.12 5.74
N VAL A 71 -8.13 0.50 4.93
CA VAL A 71 -6.91 1.11 4.43
C VAL A 71 -6.91 1.04 2.91
N ALA A 72 -6.86 2.20 2.26
CA ALA A 72 -6.52 2.31 0.84
C ALA A 72 -5.01 2.32 0.67
N PHE A 73 -4.51 1.76 -0.43
CA PHE A 73 -3.08 1.77 -0.73
C PHE A 73 -2.84 1.47 -2.22
N ALA A 74 -1.64 1.81 -2.70
CA ALA A 74 -1.19 1.51 -4.05
C ALA A 74 -0.43 0.17 -4.07
N SER A 75 -0.63 -0.65 -5.10
CA SER A 75 0.07 -1.91 -5.28
C SER A 75 0.22 -2.25 -6.76
N ASP A 76 1.35 -2.84 -7.13
CA ASP A 76 1.60 -3.41 -8.46
C ASP A 76 1.10 -4.86 -8.56
N ARG A 77 0.41 -5.36 -7.53
CA ARG A 77 -0.22 -6.67 -7.61
C ARG A 77 -1.27 -6.70 -8.71
N ASN A 78 -1.37 -7.84 -9.38
CA ASN A 78 -2.22 -8.07 -10.55
C ASN A 78 -1.83 -7.28 -11.82
N ALA A 79 -0.83 -6.40 -11.76
CA ALA A 79 -0.37 -5.71 -12.93
C ALA A 79 0.50 -6.61 -13.81
N GLN A 80 0.28 -6.51 -15.12
CA GLN A 80 1.17 -7.11 -16.10
C GLN A 80 2.46 -6.28 -16.20
N GLU A 81 3.58 -6.97 -16.40
CA GLU A 81 4.84 -6.29 -16.62
C GLU A 81 4.86 -5.66 -18.00
N ASP A 82 5.14 -4.36 -18.05
CA ASP A 82 5.30 -3.64 -19.31
C ASP A 82 6.55 -4.14 -20.05
N GLU A 83 6.37 -4.53 -21.31
CA GLU A 83 7.43 -5.18 -22.09
C GLU A 83 8.65 -4.29 -22.33
N LYS A 84 8.45 -2.97 -22.42
CA LYS A 84 9.49 -1.99 -22.78
C LYS A 84 10.28 -1.55 -21.55
N THR A 85 9.59 -1.26 -20.46
CA THR A 85 10.16 -0.69 -19.23
C THR A 85 10.48 -1.74 -18.17
N LYS A 86 9.96 -2.96 -18.31
CA LYS A 86 10.04 -4.04 -17.31
C LYS A 86 9.48 -3.62 -15.94
N LYS A 87 8.54 -2.68 -15.94
CA LYS A 87 7.86 -2.19 -14.74
C LYS A 87 6.43 -2.71 -14.68
N LYS A 88 5.93 -2.89 -13.47
CA LYS A 88 4.53 -3.18 -13.21
C LYS A 88 3.85 -1.92 -12.68
N PRO A 89 2.83 -1.39 -13.37
CA PRO A 89 2.12 -0.20 -12.91
C PRO A 89 1.37 -0.48 -11.60
N LYS A 90 1.42 0.45 -10.68
CA LYS A 90 0.61 0.40 -9.46
C LYS A 90 -0.83 0.81 -9.73
N ASN A 91 -1.74 0.13 -9.04
CA ASN A 91 -3.15 0.44 -8.99
C ASN A 91 -3.63 0.55 -7.54
N LEU A 92 -4.81 1.13 -7.32
CA LEU A 92 -5.35 1.31 -5.99
C LEU A 92 -6.16 0.11 -5.53
N PHE A 93 -6.02 -0.19 -4.25
CA PHE A 93 -6.71 -1.24 -3.56
C PHE A 93 -7.22 -0.72 -2.22
N VAL A 94 -8.24 -1.39 -1.69
CA VAL A 94 -8.76 -1.17 -0.34
C VAL A 94 -8.82 -2.50 0.40
N LEU A 95 -8.41 -2.49 1.66
CA LEU A 95 -8.47 -3.64 2.56
C LEU A 95 -9.24 -3.28 3.83
N SER A 96 -10.13 -4.17 4.27
CA SER A 96 -10.79 -4.05 5.58
C SER A 96 -9.84 -4.47 6.70
N LEU A 97 -9.90 -3.79 7.84
CA LEU A 97 -9.18 -4.19 9.04
C LEU A 97 -9.74 -5.44 9.71
N ASP A 98 -10.98 -5.81 9.41
CA ASP A 98 -11.55 -7.09 9.84
C ASP A 98 -10.92 -8.27 9.06
N GLY A 99 -10.03 -7.98 8.11
CA GLY A 99 -9.33 -8.94 7.27
C GLY A 99 -10.04 -9.17 5.93
N GLY A 100 -9.70 -10.29 5.30
CA GLY A 100 -10.15 -10.65 3.96
C GLY A 100 -9.19 -10.19 2.86
N GLU A 101 -9.61 -10.41 1.61
CA GLU A 101 -8.81 -10.04 0.45
C GLU A 101 -8.95 -8.54 0.13
N ALA A 102 -7.84 -7.94 -0.31
CA ALA A 102 -7.87 -6.56 -0.76
C ALA A 102 -8.65 -6.43 -2.08
N ARG A 103 -9.60 -5.50 -2.12
CA ARG A 103 -10.40 -5.20 -3.31
C ARG A 103 -9.68 -4.19 -4.18
N GLN A 104 -9.47 -4.52 -5.45
CA GLN A 104 -8.92 -3.59 -6.45
C GLN A 104 -9.97 -2.53 -6.83
N LEU A 105 -9.56 -1.26 -6.88
CA LEU A 105 -10.40 -0.14 -7.27
C LEU A 105 -10.15 0.36 -8.69
N THR A 106 -8.92 0.23 -9.18
CA THR A 106 -8.49 0.77 -10.47
C THR A 106 -7.75 -0.27 -11.31
N THR A 107 -7.77 -0.09 -12.62
CA THR A 107 -7.11 -0.99 -13.59
C THR A 107 -6.40 -0.20 -14.70
N PHE A 108 -5.62 0.81 -14.32
CA PHE A 108 -4.85 1.63 -15.25
C PHE A 108 -3.60 0.89 -15.73
N SER A 109 -3.20 1.16 -16.98
CA SER A 109 -1.93 0.72 -17.58
C SER A 109 -0.72 1.51 -17.09
N ASP A 110 -0.96 2.67 -16.49
CA ASP A 110 0.05 3.56 -15.92
C ASP A 110 -0.03 3.60 -14.38
N ASP A 111 1.06 4.03 -13.75
CA ASP A 111 1.14 4.15 -12.30
C ASP A 111 0.05 5.08 -11.75
N CYS A 112 -0.71 4.54 -10.80
CA CYS A 112 -1.71 5.23 -10.01
C CYS A 112 -1.31 5.21 -8.52
N GLY A 113 -1.50 6.33 -7.82
CA GLY A 113 -1.04 6.48 -6.45
C GLY A 113 -1.61 7.70 -5.72
N ASP A 114 -1.00 8.00 -4.58
CA ASP A 114 -1.37 9.07 -3.65
C ASP A 114 -2.88 9.14 -3.36
N PRO A 115 -3.50 8.02 -2.92
CA PRO A 115 -4.93 8.03 -2.63
C PRO A 115 -5.24 8.98 -1.47
N VAL A 116 -6.39 9.64 -1.51
CA VAL A 116 -6.96 10.37 -0.37
C VAL A 116 -8.46 10.13 -0.31
N TRP A 117 -8.95 9.77 0.88
CA TRP A 117 -10.37 9.53 1.09
C TRP A 117 -11.15 10.84 1.14
N SER A 118 -12.37 10.84 0.63
CA SER A 118 -13.33 11.89 0.93
C SER A 118 -13.71 11.85 2.42
N PRO A 119 -14.10 12.99 3.03
CA PRO A 119 -14.43 13.04 4.46
C PRO A 119 -15.55 12.09 4.90
N ASP A 120 -16.48 11.79 3.98
CA ASP A 120 -17.58 10.83 4.19
C ASP A 120 -17.19 9.36 3.95
N GLY A 121 -15.95 9.11 3.51
CA GLY A 121 -15.43 7.77 3.22
C GLY A 121 -16.00 7.11 1.97
N THR A 122 -16.82 7.80 1.17
CA THR A 122 -17.50 7.20 0.01
C THR A 122 -16.69 7.24 -1.28
N ARG A 123 -15.65 8.08 -1.35
CA ARG A 123 -14.84 8.32 -2.55
C ARG A 123 -13.35 8.37 -2.22
N ILE A 124 -12.53 8.17 -3.25
CA ILE A 124 -11.09 8.34 -3.18
C ILE A 124 -10.65 9.21 -4.37
N ALA A 125 -9.93 10.29 -4.09
CA ALA A 125 -9.17 11.02 -5.11
C ALA A 125 -7.75 10.45 -5.19
N PHE A 126 -7.14 10.50 -6.37
CA PHE A 126 -5.83 9.90 -6.62
C PHE A 126 -5.15 10.57 -7.82
N VAL A 127 -3.85 10.33 -7.98
CA VAL A 127 -3.09 10.75 -9.15
C VAL A 127 -2.81 9.55 -10.04
N VAL A 128 -2.89 9.76 -11.35
CA VAL A 128 -2.45 8.81 -12.36
C VAL A 128 -1.44 9.49 -13.24
N LYS A 129 -0.38 8.75 -13.61
CA LYS A 129 0.59 9.25 -14.58
C LYS A 129 -0.10 9.39 -15.93
N ASP A 130 -0.01 10.59 -16.49
CA ASP A 130 -0.48 10.85 -17.85
C ASP A 130 0.41 10.08 -18.85
N PRO A 131 -0.16 9.19 -19.69
CA PRO A 131 0.57 8.63 -20.80
C PRO A 131 0.89 9.76 -21.76
N LYS A 132 2.13 10.26 -21.72
CA LYS A 132 2.59 11.26 -22.70
C LYS A 132 2.16 10.82 -24.11
N PRO A 133 1.54 11.71 -24.92
CA PRO A 133 1.11 11.39 -26.27
C PRO A 133 2.28 11.01 -27.17
#